data_AF-A0A0G1SLM9-F1
#
_entry.id   AF-A0A0G1SLM9-F1
#
_cell.length_a   1.000
_cell.length_b   1.000
_cell.length_c   1.000
_cell.angle_alpha   90.00
_cell.angle_beta   90.00
_cell.angle_gamma   90.00
#
_symmetry.space_group_name_H-M   'P 1'
#
loop_
_entity.id
_entity.type
_entity.pdbx_description
1 polymer ?
#
loop_
_entity_poly.entity_id
_entity_poly.type
_entity_poly.pdbx_seq_one_letter_code
_entity_poly.pdbx_strand_id
1 'polypeptide(L)'
;MKVLIIEDSEDFLKSAKRLITRVLKHEMIETEPTKSVEQAIELIRTHADADIILLDMNYDGYHDNNKADGCKVASQLTEEECKKIVCMSGTPKCYEKYLRPLGVKHFGGKTGFDACLAGTCKCE
;
A
#
# COMPACT_ATOMS: atom_id res chain seq x y z
N MET A 1 13.95 4.30 -6.15
CA MET A 1 12.72 3.54 -5.85
C MET A 1 11.53 4.37 -6.28
N LYS A 2 10.63 3.78 -7.05
CA LYS A 2 9.33 4.31 -7.44
C LYS A 2 8.24 3.75 -6.54
N VAL A 3 7.53 4.63 -5.88
CA VAL A 3 6.49 4.29 -4.90
C VAL A 3 5.12 4.67 -5.46
N LEU A 4 4.24 3.69 -5.64
CA LEU A 4 2.82 3.89 -5.89
C LEU A 4 2.08 3.92 -4.55
N ILE A 5 1.11 4.83 -4.39
CA ILE A 5 0.24 4.87 -3.21
C ILE A 5 -1.21 4.67 -3.64
N ILE A 6 -1.89 3.71 -3.01
CA ILE A 6 -3.32 3.47 -3.10
C ILE A 6 -3.95 3.92 -1.78
N GLU A 7 -4.64 5.05 -1.81
CA GLU A 7 -5.14 5.80 -0.65
C GLU A 7 -6.27 6.76 -1.08
N ASP A 8 -7.30 6.93 -0.25
CA ASP A 8 -8.44 7.84 -0.47
C ASP A 8 -8.25 9.23 0.16
N SER A 9 -7.40 9.36 1.18
CA SER A 9 -7.13 10.63 1.83
C SER A 9 -6.15 11.51 1.04
N GLU A 10 -6.65 12.61 0.46
CA GLU A 10 -5.81 13.64 -0.17
C GLU A 10 -4.74 14.20 0.78
N ASP A 11 -5.09 14.43 2.05
CA ASP A 11 -4.18 14.98 3.04
C ASP A 11 -3.05 14.00 3.38
N PHE A 12 -3.37 12.71 3.40
CA PHE A 12 -2.35 11.67 3.51
C PHE A 12 -1.45 11.64 2.29
N LEU A 13 -2.00 11.66 1.06
CA LEU A 13 -1.22 11.69 -0.17
C LEU A 13 -0.24 12.89 -0.21
N LYS A 14 -0.70 14.10 0.16
CA LYS A 14 0.15 15.29 0.27
C LYS A 14 1.27 15.11 1.30
N SER A 15 0.96 14.53 2.44
CA SER A 15 1.93 14.28 3.52
C SER A 15 2.95 13.21 3.14
N ALA A 16 2.50 12.10 2.56
CA ALA A 16 3.34 11.02 2.07
C ALA A 16 4.27 11.50 0.95
N LYS A 17 3.76 12.32 0.01
CA LYS A 17 4.58 12.95 -1.04
C LYS A 17 5.77 13.69 -0.47
N ARG A 18 5.57 14.50 0.57
CA ARG A 18 6.66 15.22 1.24
C ARG A 18 7.70 14.26 1.82
N LEU A 19 7.26 13.22 2.53
CA LEU A 19 8.15 12.23 3.16
C LEU A 19 8.96 11.46 2.11
N ILE A 20 8.28 10.85 1.14
CA ILE A 20 8.87 9.98 0.12
C ILE A 20 9.85 10.77 -0.75
N THR A 21 9.45 11.93 -1.26
CA THR A 21 10.28 12.68 -2.22
C THR A 21 11.37 13.51 -1.56
N ARG A 22 11.10 14.16 -0.42
CA ARG A 22 12.06 15.11 0.17
C ARG A 22 12.96 14.48 1.23
N VAL A 23 12.43 13.56 2.04
CA VAL A 23 13.17 12.92 3.13
C VAL A 23 13.86 11.67 2.63
N LEU A 24 13.09 10.74 2.07
CA LEU A 24 13.61 9.44 1.61
C LEU A 24 14.27 9.49 0.22
N LYS A 25 14.11 10.60 -0.52
CA LYS A 25 14.66 10.80 -1.88
C LYS A 25 14.22 9.71 -2.87
N HIS A 26 12.98 9.26 -2.74
CA HIS A 26 12.34 8.33 -3.66
C HIS A 26 11.41 9.06 -4.63
N GLU A 27 11.10 8.43 -5.75
CA GLU A 27 10.08 8.90 -6.68
C GLU A 27 8.71 8.43 -6.18
N MET A 28 7.74 9.32 -6.15
CA MET A 28 6.34 8.98 -5.88
C MET A 28 5.56 9.11 -7.19
N ILE A 29 4.81 8.06 -7.54
CA ILE A 29 3.84 8.11 -8.62
C ILE A 29 2.62 8.88 -8.10
N GLU A 30 2.32 10.02 -8.72
CA GLU A 30 1.19 10.85 -8.32
C GLU A 30 -0.12 10.23 -8.83
N THR A 31 -1.04 9.98 -7.92
CA THR A 31 -2.36 9.44 -8.18
C THR A 31 -3.42 10.32 -7.54
N GLU A 32 -4.61 10.32 -8.15
CA GLU A 32 -5.81 10.85 -7.50
C GLU A 32 -6.21 9.92 -6.34
N PRO A 33 -6.97 10.43 -5.34
CA PRO A 33 -7.61 9.62 -4.32
C PRO A 33 -8.29 8.37 -4.91
N THR A 34 -7.93 7.21 -4.39
CA THR A 34 -8.52 5.94 -4.81
C THR A 34 -9.91 5.80 -4.20
N LYS A 35 -10.90 5.41 -5.00
CA LYS A 35 -12.31 5.34 -4.63
C LYS A 35 -12.92 3.96 -4.77
N SER A 36 -12.20 2.99 -5.34
CA SER A 36 -12.69 1.61 -5.47
C SER A 36 -11.55 0.59 -5.62
N VAL A 37 -11.91 -0.69 -5.47
CA VAL A 37 -11.01 -1.84 -5.69
C VAL A 37 -10.58 -1.92 -7.16
N GLU A 38 -11.49 -1.68 -8.10
CA GLU A 38 -11.21 -1.73 -9.53
C GLU A 38 -10.21 -0.66 -9.94
N GLN A 39 -10.38 0.56 -9.43
CA GLN A 39 -9.45 1.66 -9.66
C GLN A 39 -8.06 1.33 -9.09
N ALA A 40 -8.00 0.77 -7.89
CA ALA A 40 -6.73 0.35 -7.28
C ALA A 40 -5.98 -0.67 -8.14
N ILE A 41 -6.69 -1.69 -8.64
CA ILE A 41 -6.11 -2.72 -9.51
C ILE A 41 -5.64 -2.12 -10.84
N GLU A 42 -6.44 -1.23 -11.45
CA GLU A 42 -6.07 -0.54 -12.67
C GLU A 42 -4.80 0.30 -12.49
N LEU A 43 -4.69 1.06 -11.39
CA LEU A 43 -3.50 1.84 -11.05
C LEU A 43 -2.26 0.95 -10.88
N ILE A 44 -2.38 -0.16 -10.15
CA ILE A 44 -1.27 -1.10 -9.91
C ILE A 44 -0.76 -1.69 -11.23
N ARG A 45 -1.68 -2.09 -12.12
CA ARG A 45 -1.31 -2.68 -13.42
C ARG A 45 -0.77 -1.65 -14.40
N THR A 46 -1.32 -0.44 -14.40
CA THR A 46 -0.84 0.68 -15.23
C THR A 46 0.58 1.07 -14.83
N HIS A 47 0.88 1.02 -13.53
CA HIS A 47 2.18 1.36 -12.97
C HIS A 47 2.97 0.10 -12.56
N ALA A 48 3.03 -0.89 -13.46
CA ALA A 48 3.77 -2.13 -13.23
C ALA A 48 5.28 -1.90 -13.00
N ASP A 49 5.81 -0.74 -13.38
CA ASP A 49 7.18 -0.30 -13.12
C ASP A 49 7.41 0.25 -11.70
N ALA A 50 6.36 0.33 -10.86
CA ALA A 50 6.53 0.62 -9.44
C ALA A 50 7.36 -0.47 -8.76
N ASP A 51 8.29 -0.03 -7.92
CA ASP A 51 9.13 -0.91 -7.10
C ASP A 51 8.38 -1.35 -5.83
N ILE A 52 7.61 -0.42 -5.24
CA ILE A 52 6.79 -0.65 -4.04
C ILE A 52 5.40 -0.04 -4.23
N ILE A 53 4.39 -0.73 -3.69
CA ILE A 53 3.00 -0.29 -3.61
C ILE A 53 2.64 -0.12 -2.14
N LEU A 54 2.40 1.11 -1.72
CA LEU A 54 1.78 1.40 -0.43
C LEU A 54 0.26 1.24 -0.58
N LEU A 55 -0.31 0.19 0.01
CA LEU A 55 -1.72 -0.15 -0.12
C LEU A 55 -2.45 0.08 1.20
N ASP A 56 -3.32 1.09 1.26
CA ASP A 56 -4.25 1.22 2.37
C ASP A 56 -5.23 0.03 2.40
N MET A 57 -5.63 -0.38 3.59
CA MET A 57 -6.56 -1.50 3.74
C MET A 57 -8.02 -1.07 3.69
N ASN A 58 -8.36 0.19 3.99
CA ASN A 58 -9.76 0.62 4.18
C ASN A 58 -10.10 1.95 3.49
N TYR A 59 -9.64 2.15 2.26
CA TYR A 59 -9.81 3.40 1.49
C TYR A 59 -11.21 3.54 0.81
N ASP A 60 -12.20 2.70 1.14
CA ASP A 60 -13.62 2.86 0.77
C ASP A 60 -14.55 2.74 2.01
N GLY A 61 -14.06 3.15 3.17
CA GLY A 61 -14.87 3.40 4.38
C GLY A 61 -15.48 2.18 5.09
N TYR A 62 -15.28 0.94 4.59
CA TYR A 62 -15.79 -0.27 5.26
C TYR A 62 -14.76 -0.88 6.22
N HIS A 63 -15.05 -0.84 7.53
CA HIS A 63 -14.16 -1.29 8.60
C HIS A 63 -14.33 -2.77 9.04
N ASP A 64 -14.81 -3.65 8.15
CA ASP A 64 -14.84 -5.08 8.44
C ASP A 64 -13.52 -5.72 7.98
N ASN A 65 -12.72 -6.22 8.93
CA ASN A 65 -11.41 -6.81 8.65
C ASN A 65 -11.45 -7.99 7.65
N ASN A 66 -12.60 -8.66 7.50
CA ASN A 66 -12.80 -9.73 6.51
C ASN A 66 -13.17 -9.21 5.11
N LYS A 67 -13.41 -7.90 4.96
CA LYS A 67 -13.88 -7.25 3.73
C LYS A 67 -13.07 -6.01 3.36
N ALA A 68 -11.89 -5.84 3.97
CA ALA A 68 -10.99 -4.74 3.68
C ALA A 68 -10.63 -4.69 2.18
N ASP A 69 -10.64 -3.49 1.61
CA ASP A 69 -10.47 -3.29 0.18
C ASP A 69 -9.07 -3.72 -0.28
N GLY A 70 -8.05 -3.45 0.52
CA GLY A 70 -6.70 -3.92 0.26
C GLY A 70 -6.58 -5.45 0.17
N CYS A 71 -7.40 -6.21 0.91
CA CYS A 71 -7.43 -7.67 0.79
C CYS A 71 -8.06 -8.11 -0.54
N LYS A 72 -9.14 -7.44 -0.97
CA LYS A 72 -9.80 -7.72 -2.26
C LYS A 72 -8.90 -7.37 -3.45
N VAL A 73 -8.09 -6.32 -3.32
CA VAL A 73 -7.06 -5.98 -4.31
C VAL A 73 -6.01 -7.07 -4.36
N ALA A 74 -5.36 -7.38 -3.23
CA ALA A 74 -4.28 -8.35 -3.19
C ALA A 74 -4.69 -9.73 -3.73
N SER A 75 -5.92 -10.18 -3.47
CA SER A 75 -6.40 -11.47 -3.98
C SER A 75 -6.57 -11.55 -5.51
N GLN A 76 -6.56 -10.40 -6.19
CA GLN A 76 -6.69 -10.29 -7.66
C GLN A 76 -5.36 -9.98 -8.37
N LEU A 77 -4.28 -9.85 -7.60
CA LEU A 77 -2.94 -9.62 -8.09
C LEU A 77 -2.16 -10.94 -8.18
N THR A 78 -1.14 -10.93 -9.02
CA THR A 78 -0.15 -12.00 -9.08
C THR A 78 0.73 -12.00 -7.82
N GLU A 79 1.39 -13.13 -7.54
CA GLU A 79 2.32 -13.21 -6.41
C GLU A 79 3.46 -12.16 -6.50
N GLU A 80 3.96 -11.89 -7.71
CA GLU A 80 5.00 -10.88 -7.94
C GLU A 80 4.51 -9.45 -7.69
N GLU A 81 3.27 -9.12 -8.06
CA GLU A 81 2.66 -7.84 -7.71
C GLU A 81 2.44 -7.73 -6.19
N CYS A 82 1.98 -8.81 -5.54
CA CYS A 82 1.80 -8.84 -4.09
C CYS A 82 3.10 -8.67 -3.31
N LYS A 83 4.24 -9.16 -3.81
CA LYS A 83 5.57 -8.97 -3.18
C LYS A 83 5.97 -7.49 -3.09
N LYS A 84 5.44 -6.63 -3.97
CA LYS A 84 5.69 -5.19 -3.95
C LYS A 84 4.87 -4.44 -2.89
N ILE A 85 3.87 -5.09 -2.30
CA ILE A 85 2.92 -4.44 -1.39
C ILE A 85 3.53 -4.23 0.00
N VAL A 86 3.36 -3.01 0.50
CA VAL A 86 3.37 -2.69 1.92
C VAL A 86 1.93 -2.43 2.33
N CYS A 87 1.38 -3.30 3.18
CA CYS A 87 0.08 -3.08 3.81
C CYS A 87 0.16 -1.85 4.71
N MET A 88 -0.72 -0.86 4.50
CA MET A 88 -0.88 0.31 5.34
C MET A 88 -2.21 0.26 6.09
N SER A 89 -2.17 0.33 7.42
CA SER A 89 -3.41 0.39 8.23
C SER A 89 -3.14 0.96 9.63
N GLY A 90 -4.19 1.31 10.38
CA GLY A 90 -4.08 1.53 11.82
C GLY A 90 -3.78 0.24 12.61
N THR A 91 -4.13 -0.91 12.05
CA THR A 91 -3.99 -2.24 12.69
C THR A 91 -3.40 -3.27 11.71
N PRO A 92 -2.19 -3.03 11.14
CA PRO A 92 -1.66 -3.83 10.04
C PRO A 92 -1.50 -5.33 10.38
N LYS A 93 -1.22 -5.66 11.66
CA LYS A 93 -1.14 -7.05 12.15
C LYS A 93 -2.41 -7.87 11.93
N CYS A 94 -3.58 -7.24 11.93
CA CYS A 94 -4.85 -7.93 11.72
C CYS A 94 -4.96 -8.54 10.31
N TYR A 95 -4.19 -8.02 9.35
CA TYR A 95 -4.25 -8.42 7.95
C TYR A 95 -3.21 -9.47 7.56
N GLU A 96 -2.22 -9.74 8.41
CA GLU A 96 -1.12 -10.68 8.11
C GLU A 96 -1.62 -12.05 7.68
N LYS A 97 -2.58 -12.62 8.42
CA LYS A 97 -3.12 -13.96 8.12
C LYS A 97 -3.81 -14.05 6.75
N TYR A 98 -4.25 -12.93 6.17
CA TYR A 98 -4.88 -12.89 4.85
C TYR A 98 -3.88 -12.54 3.74
N LEU A 99 -2.91 -11.66 4.01
CA LEU A 99 -2.00 -11.14 3.00
C LEU A 99 -0.70 -11.94 2.87
N ARG A 100 -0.20 -12.57 3.95
CA ARG A 100 1.01 -13.41 3.92
C ARG A 100 0.90 -14.55 2.91
N PRO A 101 -0.22 -15.32 2.84
CA PRO A 101 -0.35 -16.39 1.85
C PRO A 101 -0.31 -15.91 0.39
N LEU A 102 -0.60 -14.63 0.15
CA LEU A 102 -0.57 -14.01 -1.18
C LEU A 102 0.82 -13.49 -1.56
N GLY A 103 1.81 -13.56 -0.66
CA GLY A 103 3.18 -13.12 -0.90
C GLY A 103 3.52 -11.73 -0.36
N VAL A 104 2.58 -11.03 0.30
CA VAL A 104 2.83 -9.74 0.95
C VAL A 104 3.71 -9.94 2.18
N LYS A 105 4.84 -9.23 2.25
CA LYS A 105 5.81 -9.35 3.35
C LYS A 105 5.83 -8.15 4.30
N HIS A 106 5.40 -6.98 3.84
CA HIS A 106 5.56 -5.74 4.58
C HIS A 106 4.22 -5.25 5.14
N PHE A 107 4.23 -4.91 6.43
CA PHE A 107 3.07 -4.52 7.21
C PHE A 107 3.41 -3.25 8.00
N GLY A 108 3.07 -2.10 7.43
CA GLY A 108 3.32 -0.78 7.99
C GLY A 108 2.07 -0.17 8.62
N GLY A 109 2.26 0.59 9.69
CA GLY A 109 1.21 1.49 10.15
C GLY A 109 1.00 2.64 9.15
N LYS A 110 -0.14 3.32 9.21
CA LYS A 110 -0.33 4.66 8.59
C LYS A 110 0.74 5.66 9.08
N THR A 111 1.34 5.38 10.24
CA THR A 111 2.61 5.93 10.70
C THR A 111 3.65 4.82 10.76
N GLY A 112 4.87 5.06 10.29
CA GLY A 112 5.98 4.08 10.34
C GLY A 112 6.22 3.23 9.09
N PHE A 113 5.42 3.39 8.01
CA PHE A 113 5.68 2.71 6.73
C PHE A 113 7.01 3.11 6.09
N ASP A 114 7.59 4.25 6.50
CA ASP A 114 8.91 4.73 6.08
C ASP A 114 10.04 3.75 6.43
N ALA A 115 9.91 2.99 7.51
CA ALA A 115 10.88 1.93 7.82
C ALA A 115 10.86 0.82 6.75
N CYS A 116 9.70 0.47 6.20
CA CYS A 116 9.58 -0.49 5.10
C CYS A 116 10.21 0.08 3.82
N LEU A 117 9.94 1.35 3.51
CA LEU A 117 10.54 2.02 2.35
C LEU A 117 12.06 2.14 2.46
N ALA A 118 12.59 2.36 3.66
CA ALA A 118 14.02 2.44 3.92
C ALA A 118 14.71 1.07 4.06
N GLY A 119 13.97 -0.04 3.98
CA GLY A 119 14.51 -1.39 4.18
C GLY A 119 14.99 -1.69 5.60
N THR A 120 14.49 -0.95 6.60
CA THR A 120 14.87 -1.07 8.02
C THR A 120 13.75 -1.67 8.89
N CYS A 121 12.62 -2.01 8.28
CA CYS A 121 11.52 -2.66 8.98
C CYS A 121 11.90 -4.06 9.49
N LYS A 122 11.28 -4.48 10.59
CA LYS A 122 11.39 -5.84 11.14
C LYS A 122 10.20 -6.73 10.72
N CYS A 123 9.63 -6.46 9.54
CA CYS A 123 8.60 -7.32 8.99
C CYS A 123 9.29 -8.62 8.55
N GLU A 124 9.15 -9.68 9.34
CA GLU A 124 9.68 -11.03 9.07
C GLU A 124 8.77 -11.78 8.10
#